data_AF-A0A960AFZ0-F1
#
_entry.id   AF-A0A960AFZ0-F1
#
_cell.length_a   1.000
_cell.length_b   1.000
_cell.length_c   1.000
_cell.angle_alpha   90.00
_cell.angle_beta   90.00
_cell.angle_gamma   90.00
#
_symmetry.space_group_name_H-M   'P 1'
#
loop_
_entity.id
_entity.type
_entity.pdbx_description
1 polymer ?
#
loop_
_entity_poly.entity_id
_entity_poly.type
_entity_poly.pdbx_seq_one_letter_code
_entity_poly.pdbx_strand_id
1 'polypeptide(L)'
;MSNSPGGGYRFLAAWSDGVPVGIATVSITDGGPMMEAPGVHIHVLHVEEHHRNQRVGTALLAEVTAWARSLGSDQVVVDVPPASRDVARWYAAWGFGPYLNRRIASTAGVRRRLGVRGSIDLTEGRRAGLVRAAPTAGRAAGR
;
A
#
# COMPACT_ATOMS: atom_id res chain seq x y z
N MET A 1 9.28 13.98 -21.38
CA MET A 1 8.85 14.63 -20.13
C MET A 1 7.88 13.69 -19.43
N SER A 2 8.36 12.90 -18.46
CA SER A 2 7.53 11.93 -17.73
C SER A 2 6.75 12.67 -16.65
N ASN A 3 5.53 13.10 -16.98
CA ASN A 3 4.60 13.64 -16.01
C ASN A 3 3.92 12.45 -15.31
N SER A 4 4.62 11.80 -14.38
CA SER A 4 3.95 10.85 -13.48
C SER A 4 2.99 11.68 -12.62
N PRO A 5 1.67 11.58 -12.80
CA PRO A 5 0.77 12.33 -11.95
C PRO A 5 1.00 11.81 -10.54
N GLY A 6 1.44 12.68 -9.62
CA GLY A 6 1.42 12.36 -8.19
C GLY A 6 0.02 11.82 -7.90
N GLY A 7 -0.06 10.54 -7.53
CA GLY A 7 -1.31 9.79 -7.52
C GLY A 7 -2.37 10.54 -6.73
N GLY A 8 -3.33 11.14 -7.45
CA GLY A 8 -4.33 12.00 -6.82
C GLY A 8 -5.19 11.19 -5.86
N TYR A 9 -5.23 11.61 -4.60
CA TYR A 9 -6.19 11.07 -3.65
C TYR A 9 -7.58 11.64 -3.95
N ARG A 10 -8.60 10.80 -3.83
CA ARG A 10 -10.00 11.19 -3.85
C ARG A 10 -10.69 10.65 -2.61
N PHE A 11 -11.55 11.49 -2.03
CA PHE A 11 -12.35 11.17 -0.86
C PHE A 11 -13.81 11.15 -1.27
N LEU A 12 -14.51 10.06 -0.96
CA LEU A 12 -15.93 9.87 -1.16
C LEU A 12 -16.59 9.81 0.20
N ALA A 13 -17.69 10.53 0.39
CA ALA A 13 -18.50 10.46 1.60
C ALA A 13 -19.90 9.99 1.25
N ALA A 14 -20.42 9.04 2.03
CA ALA A 14 -21.82 8.64 1.97
C ALA A 14 -22.61 9.39 3.04
N TRP A 15 -23.80 9.85 2.69
CA TRP A 15 -24.66 10.65 3.56
C TRP A 15 -26.03 9.96 3.72
N SER A 16 -26.59 10.03 4.93
CA SER A 16 -27.98 9.66 5.23
C SER A 16 -28.59 10.79 6.04
N ASP A 17 -29.72 11.34 5.58
CA ASP A 17 -30.44 12.43 6.26
C ASP A 17 -29.55 13.62 6.65
N GLY A 18 -28.59 13.97 5.77
CA GLY A 18 -27.64 15.07 6.00
C GLY A 18 -26.51 14.76 6.99
N VAL A 19 -26.40 13.52 7.46
CA VAL A 19 -25.33 13.03 8.34
C VAL A 19 -24.34 12.18 7.53
N PRO A 20 -23.01 12.38 7.66
CA PRO A 20 -22.03 11.52 7.02
C PRO A 20 -21.98 10.16 7.73
N VAL A 21 -22.19 9.08 6.99
CA VAL A 21 -22.33 7.70 7.51
C VAL A 21 -21.27 6.73 6.98
N GLY A 22 -20.47 7.18 6.02
CA GLY A 22 -19.38 6.38 5.49
C GLY A 22 -18.39 7.20 4.67
N ILE A 23 -17.20 6.64 4.50
CA ILE A 23 -16.11 7.25 3.75
C ILE A 23 -15.37 6.21 2.93
N ALA A 24 -14.92 6.60 1.74
CA ALA A 24 -13.87 5.90 1.03
C ALA A 24 -12.74 6.86 0.65
N THR A 25 -11.50 6.46 0.92
CA THR A 25 -10.30 7.18 0.47
C THR A 25 -9.60 6.31 -0.55
N VAL A 26 -9.43 6.86 -1.74
CA VAL A 26 -8.88 6.14 -2.89
C VAL A 26 -7.77 6.95 -3.55
N SER A 27 -6.87 6.29 -4.26
CA SER A 27 -5.89 6.96 -5.13
C SER A 27 -5.71 6.21 -6.43
N ILE A 28 -5.20 6.89 -7.45
CA ILE A 28 -4.62 6.21 -8.61
C ILE A 28 -3.37 5.46 -8.12
N THR A 29 -3.19 4.24 -8.61
CA THR A 29 -1.97 3.45 -8.40
C THR A 29 -1.50 2.91 -9.75
N ASP A 30 -0.19 2.82 -9.95
CA ASP A 30 0.36 2.07 -11.08
C ASP A 30 0.35 0.55 -10.82
N GLY A 31 0.03 0.12 -9.59
CA GLY A 31 -0.04 -1.28 -9.21
C GLY A 31 1.31 -1.99 -9.05
N GLY A 32 2.41 -1.28 -9.30
CA GLY A 32 3.75 -1.85 -9.39
C GLY A 32 3.93 -2.81 -10.58
N PRO A 33 5.12 -3.42 -10.71
CA PRO A 33 5.54 -4.13 -11.93
C PRO A 33 4.76 -5.41 -12.24
N MET A 34 3.89 -5.86 -11.33
CA MET A 34 3.09 -7.06 -11.54
C MET A 34 1.74 -6.74 -12.18
N MET A 35 1.26 -5.49 -12.09
CA MET A 35 -0.04 -5.09 -12.67
C MET A 35 0.13 -4.61 -14.12
N GLU A 36 -0.79 -5.03 -15.00
CA GLU A 36 -0.75 -4.72 -16.43
C GLU A 36 -1.16 -3.29 -16.77
N ALA A 37 -1.95 -2.64 -15.90
CA ALA A 37 -2.44 -1.28 -16.09
C ALA A 37 -2.60 -0.53 -14.75
N PRO A 38 -2.55 0.82 -14.75
CA PRO A 38 -2.87 1.62 -13.58
C PRO A 38 -4.27 1.29 -13.06
N GLY A 39 -4.41 1.22 -11.74
CA GLY A 39 -5.64 0.90 -11.02
C GLY A 39 -6.12 2.03 -10.11
N VAL A 40 -7.23 1.78 -9.43
CA VAL A 40 -7.65 2.58 -8.26
C VAL A 40 -7.41 1.77 -7.00
N HIS A 41 -6.64 2.31 -6.06
CA HIS A 41 -6.40 1.69 -4.76
C HIS A 41 -7.33 2.28 -3.70
N ILE A 42 -8.12 1.43 -3.05
CA ILE A 42 -8.88 1.73 -1.85
C ILE A 42 -7.97 1.62 -0.63
N HIS A 43 -7.64 2.77 -0.03
CA HIS A 43 -6.88 2.84 1.22
C HIS A 43 -7.78 2.64 2.44
N VAL A 44 -8.98 3.21 2.38
CA VAL A 44 -9.99 3.14 3.43
C VAL A 44 -11.36 3.01 2.77
N LEU A 45 -12.18 2.08 3.25
CA LEU A 45 -13.62 2.08 3.05
C LEU A 45 -14.23 1.73 4.40
N HIS A 46 -14.95 2.69 4.97
CA HIS A 46 -15.52 2.55 6.30
C HIS A 46 -16.97 3.02 6.31
N VAL A 47 -17.79 2.31 7.06
CA VAL A 47 -19.19 2.63 7.31
C VAL A 47 -19.39 2.62 8.81
N GLU A 48 -20.00 3.70 9.31
CA GLU A 48 -20.43 3.84 10.70
C GLU A 48 -21.27 2.62 11.10
N GLU A 49 -21.05 2.10 12.31
CA GLU A 49 -21.53 0.77 12.70
C GLU A 49 -23.05 0.64 12.65
N HIS A 50 -23.80 1.66 13.10
CA HIS A 50 -25.25 1.68 13.07
C HIS A 50 -25.83 1.79 11.64
N HIS A 51 -25.01 2.21 10.66
CA HIS A 51 -25.39 2.32 9.25
C HIS A 51 -24.89 1.16 8.38
N ARG A 52 -24.30 0.12 8.99
CA ARG A 52 -23.92 -1.12 8.27
C ARG A 52 -25.16 -1.92 7.85
N ASN A 53 -24.96 -2.81 6.88
CA ASN A 53 -26.02 -3.63 6.26
C ASN A 53 -27.12 -2.84 5.53
N GLN A 54 -26.97 -1.51 5.41
CA GLN A 54 -27.88 -0.63 4.67
C GLN A 54 -27.33 -0.27 3.28
N ARG A 55 -26.49 -1.14 2.70
CA ARG A 55 -25.83 -0.97 1.38
C ARG A 55 -24.92 0.26 1.24
N VAL A 56 -24.65 1.02 2.30
CA VAL A 56 -23.73 2.19 2.28
C VAL A 56 -22.35 1.81 1.73
N GLY A 57 -21.75 0.73 2.21
CA GLY A 57 -20.44 0.27 1.74
C GLY A 57 -20.47 -0.17 0.27
N THR A 58 -21.57 -0.76 -0.17
CA THR A 58 -21.80 -1.14 -1.58
C THR A 58 -21.93 0.09 -2.46
N ALA A 59 -22.62 1.13 -2.02
CA ALA A 59 -22.73 2.40 -2.75
C ALA A 59 -21.35 3.08 -2.89
N LEU A 60 -20.56 3.12 -1.82
CA LEU A 60 -19.19 3.62 -1.87
C LEU A 60 -18.32 2.82 -2.84
N LEU A 61 -18.39 1.48 -2.80
CA LEU A 61 -17.63 0.62 -3.72
C LEU A 61 -18.05 0.84 -5.17
N ALA A 62 -19.35 1.00 -5.45
CA ALA A 62 -19.86 1.28 -6.79
C ALA A 62 -19.28 2.60 -7.35
N GLU A 63 -19.23 3.66 -6.54
CA GLU A 63 -18.63 4.94 -6.93
C GLU A 63 -17.12 4.83 -7.19
N VAL A 64 -16.41 4.03 -6.39
CA VAL A 64 -14.99 3.74 -6.63
C VAL A 64 -14.81 3.03 -7.98
N THR A 65 -15.60 2.00 -8.26
CA THR A 65 -15.52 1.25 -9.52
C THR A 65 -15.91 2.13 -10.72
N ALA A 66 -16.91 2.99 -10.59
CA ALA A 66 -17.29 3.95 -11.62
C ALA A 66 -16.14 4.92 -11.93
N TRP A 67 -15.43 5.39 -10.89
CA TRP A 67 -14.26 6.24 -11.07
C TRP A 67 -13.10 5.49 -11.72
N ALA A 68 -12.80 4.25 -11.30
CA ALA A 68 -11.77 3.42 -11.95
C ALA A 68 -12.04 3.26 -13.44
N ARG A 69 -13.28 2.93 -13.80
CA ARG A 69 -13.72 2.83 -15.19
C ARG A 69 -13.57 4.15 -15.96
N SER A 70 -13.87 5.30 -15.36
CA SER A 70 -13.69 6.61 -16.02
C SER A 70 -12.23 6.93 -16.35
N LEU A 71 -11.28 6.28 -15.67
CA LEU A 71 -9.85 6.41 -15.92
C LEU A 71 -9.34 5.40 -16.96
N GLY A 72 -10.22 4.55 -17.51
CA GLY A 72 -9.85 3.45 -18.41
C GLY A 72 -9.17 2.28 -17.69
N SER A 73 -9.32 2.20 -16.37
CA SER A 73 -8.83 1.07 -15.57
C SER A 73 -9.93 0.05 -15.34
N ASP A 74 -9.59 -1.22 -15.52
CA ASP A 74 -10.44 -2.36 -15.16
C ASP A 74 -10.05 -2.98 -13.80
N GLN A 75 -9.14 -2.33 -13.06
CA GLN A 75 -8.58 -2.84 -11.81
C GLN A 75 -8.87 -1.93 -10.62
N VAL A 76 -9.38 -2.53 -9.55
CA VAL A 76 -9.53 -1.92 -8.22
C VAL A 76 -8.76 -2.77 -7.21
N VAL A 77 -7.92 -2.12 -6.41
CA VAL A 77 -7.03 -2.77 -5.45
C VAL A 77 -7.47 -2.39 -4.04
N VAL A 78 -7.35 -3.33 -3.10
CA VAL A 78 -7.52 -3.08 -1.68
C VAL A 78 -6.57 -3.97 -0.88
N ASP A 79 -6.04 -3.44 0.22
CA ASP A 79 -5.33 -4.23 1.21
C ASP A 79 -6.26 -4.63 2.35
N VAL A 80 -6.35 -5.93 2.62
CA VAL A 80 -7.14 -6.45 3.74
C VAL A 80 -6.19 -6.99 4.81
N PRO A 81 -6.26 -6.49 6.07
CA PRO A 81 -5.49 -7.06 7.17
C PRO A 81 -5.82 -8.55 7.37
N PRO A 82 -4.81 -9.44 7.52
CA PRO A 82 -5.05 -10.89 7.64
C PRO A 82 -5.96 -11.30 8.81
N ALA A 83 -6.04 -10.47 9.86
CA ALA A 83 -6.89 -10.72 11.01
C ALA A 83 -8.38 -10.40 10.76
N SER A 84 -8.70 -9.58 9.74
CA SER A 84 -10.05 -9.08 9.46
C SER A 84 -10.82 -10.00 8.51
N ARG A 85 -11.22 -11.17 9.02
CA ARG A 85 -11.88 -12.23 8.22
C ARG A 85 -13.23 -11.81 7.64
N ASP A 86 -13.97 -10.99 8.36
CA ASP A 86 -15.24 -10.40 7.95
C ASP A 86 -15.05 -9.44 6.76
N VAL A 87 -14.06 -8.55 6.85
CA VAL A 87 -13.67 -7.63 5.76
C VAL A 87 -13.22 -8.42 4.52
N ALA A 88 -12.38 -9.45 4.72
CA ALA A 88 -11.93 -10.32 3.63
C ALA A 88 -13.11 -11.00 2.92
N ARG A 89 -14.09 -11.51 3.68
CA ARG A 89 -15.29 -12.12 3.12
C ARG A 89 -16.14 -11.11 2.34
N TRP A 90 -16.26 -9.88 2.84
CA TRP A 90 -17.02 -8.84 2.16
C TRP A 90 -16.43 -8.49 0.80
N TYR A 91 -15.11 -8.29 0.71
CA TYR A 91 -14.44 -8.06 -0.57
C TYR A 91 -14.51 -9.27 -1.50
N ALA A 92 -14.32 -10.49 -0.98
CA ALA A 92 -14.44 -11.71 -1.78
C ALA A 92 -15.83 -11.87 -2.43
N ALA A 93 -16.90 -11.41 -1.77
CA ALA A 93 -18.25 -11.41 -2.32
C ALA A 93 -18.41 -10.52 -3.58
N TRP A 94 -17.48 -9.58 -3.80
CA TRP A 94 -17.44 -8.72 -4.99
C TRP A 94 -16.39 -9.18 -6.02
N GLY A 95 -15.83 -10.38 -5.86
CA GLY A 95 -14.85 -10.93 -6.79
C GLY A 95 -13.40 -10.51 -6.54
N PHE A 96 -13.12 -9.80 -5.43
CA PHE A 96 -11.73 -9.54 -5.04
C PHE A 96 -11.06 -10.84 -4.63
N GLY A 97 -9.99 -11.19 -5.34
CA GLY A 97 -9.14 -12.35 -5.05
C GLY A 97 -7.82 -11.93 -4.39
N PRO A 98 -7.11 -12.89 -3.75
CA PRO A 98 -5.74 -12.65 -3.32
C PRO A 98 -4.86 -12.42 -4.55
N TYR A 99 -4.06 -11.35 -4.49
CA TYR A 99 -3.12 -11.01 -5.57
C TYR A 99 -1.67 -11.07 -5.09
N LEU A 100 -1.37 -10.40 -3.98
CA LEU A 100 -0.04 -10.35 -3.37
C LEU A 100 -0.14 -10.49 -1.85
N ASN A 101 0.94 -10.97 -1.23
CA ASN A 101 1.09 -10.93 0.23
C ASN A 101 1.97 -9.74 0.62
N ARG A 102 1.36 -8.67 1.15
CA ARG A 102 2.14 -7.54 1.67
C ARG A 102 2.94 -7.95 2.92
N ARG A 103 4.25 -7.70 2.88
CA ARG A 103 5.17 -7.94 4.01
C ARG A 103 5.74 -6.60 4.48
N ILE A 104 5.70 -6.36 5.79
CA ILE A 104 6.21 -5.12 6.40
C ILE A 104 7.18 -5.51 7.51
N ALA A 105 8.31 -4.80 7.58
CA ALA A 105 9.28 -4.91 8.66
C ALA A 105 9.90 -3.54 8.92
N SER A 106 10.35 -3.28 10.15
CA SER A 106 11.13 -2.08 10.41
C SER A 106 12.48 -2.15 9.71
N THR A 107 12.93 -1.03 9.16
CA THR A 107 14.25 -0.91 8.53
C THR A 107 15.37 -1.31 9.50
N ALA A 108 15.26 -0.90 10.77
CA ALA A 108 16.19 -1.29 11.83
C ALA A 108 16.22 -2.81 12.07
N GLY A 109 15.06 -3.47 12.09
CA GLY A 109 14.98 -4.91 12.28
C GLY A 109 15.60 -5.69 11.12
N VAL A 110 15.35 -5.25 9.88
CA VAL A 110 15.97 -5.81 8.69
C VAL A 110 17.49 -5.61 8.72
N ARG A 111 17.96 -4.37 8.96
CA ARG A 111 19.40 -4.05 9.02
C ARG A 111 20.14 -4.87 10.08
N ARG A 112 19.55 -5.02 11.27
CA ARG A 112 20.12 -5.83 12.36
C ARG A 112 20.28 -7.29 11.94
N ARG A 113 19.29 -7.89 11.28
CA ARG A 113 19.35 -9.27 10.81
C ARG A 113 20.34 -9.47 9.67
N LEU A 114 20.50 -8.49 8.79
CA LEU A 114 21.50 -8.53 7.72
C LEU A 114 22.93 -8.30 8.22
N GLY A 115 23.14 -7.86 9.47
CA GLY A 115 24.47 -7.52 9.98
C GLY A 115 25.09 -6.29 9.33
N VAL A 116 24.28 -5.44 8.68
CA VAL A 116 24.76 -4.28 7.89
C VAL A 116 25.30 -3.20 8.82
N ARG A 117 26.63 -3.12 8.92
CA ARG A 117 27.36 -2.11 9.71
C ARG A 117 27.81 -0.88 8.89
N GLY A 118 27.55 -0.83 7.58
CA GLY A 118 27.91 0.28 6.69
C GLY A 118 27.18 0.22 5.34
N SER A 119 27.30 1.25 4.49
CA SER A 119 26.79 1.24 3.11
C SER A 119 27.60 0.30 2.23
N ILE A 120 26.95 -0.42 1.32
CA ILE A 120 27.64 -1.22 0.30
C ILE A 120 28.06 -0.26 -0.82
N ASP A 121 29.36 -0.11 -1.04
CA ASP A 121 29.86 0.56 -2.26
C ASP A 121 29.77 -0.42 -3.43
N LEU A 122 28.80 -0.19 -4.32
CA LEU A 122 28.56 -1.04 -5.49
C LEU A 122 29.48 -0.70 -6.67
N THR A 123 30.27 0.38 -6.58
CA THR A 123 31.21 0.75 -7.65
C THR A 123 32.50 -0.08 -7.61
N GLU A 124 32.89 -0.60 -6.44
CA GLU A 124 34.05 -1.49 -6.29
C GLU A 124 33.74 -2.98 -6.52
N GLY A 125 32.46 -3.35 -6.62
CA GLY A 125 31.96 -4.73 -6.61
C GLY A 125 32.25 -5.60 -7.84
N ARG A 126 32.99 -5.11 -8.85
CA ARG A 126 33.36 -5.94 -10.01
C ARG A 126 34.66 -6.74 -9.82
N ARG A 127 35.42 -6.55 -8.74
CA ARG A 127 36.76 -7.19 -8.61
C ARG A 127 37.08 -7.97 -7.34
N ALA A 128 36.24 -8.01 -6.31
CA ALA A 128 36.52 -8.84 -5.12
C ALA A 128 35.18 -9.28 -4.52
N GLY A 129 34.81 -10.56 -4.44
CA GLY A 129 35.66 -11.66 -3.97
C GLY A 129 35.97 -11.44 -2.49
N LEU A 130 35.08 -11.91 -1.61
CA LEU A 130 35.10 -11.80 -0.14
C LEU A 130 34.85 -10.41 0.48
N VAL A 131 33.67 -10.28 1.07
CA VAL A 131 33.37 -9.24 2.07
C VAL A 131 34.18 -9.53 3.33
N ARG A 132 35.24 -8.75 3.59
CA ARG A 132 35.91 -8.71 4.89
C ARG A 132 35.47 -7.45 5.64
N ALA A 133 34.76 -7.63 6.74
CA ALA A 133 34.44 -6.54 7.65
C ALA A 133 35.74 -6.02 8.32
N ALA A 134 36.03 -4.72 8.14
CA ALA A 134 37.13 -4.07 8.83
C ALA A 134 36.73 -3.69 10.27
N PRO A 135 37.62 -3.84 11.27
CA PRO A 135 37.32 -3.44 12.64
C PRO A 135 37.37 -1.92 12.78
N THR A 136 36.38 -1.35 13.45
CA THR A 136 36.39 0.04 13.90
C THR A 136 37.47 0.22 14.94
N ALA A 137 38.60 0.80 14.54
CA ALA A 137 39.66 1.21 15.45
C ALA A 137 39.19 2.43 16.26
N GLY A 138 39.18 2.29 17.58
CA GLY A 138 39.12 3.42 18.48
C GLY A 138 40.39 4.27 18.35
N ARG A 139 40.26 5.58 18.59
CA ARG A 139 41.40 6.41 18.94
C ARG A 139 41.02 7.36 20.07
N ALA A 140 41.63 7.09 21.22
CA ALA A 140 41.76 8.02 22.31
C ALA A 140 42.88 9.04 22.04
N ALA A 141 42.78 10.14 22.79
CA ALA A 141 43.82 11.07 23.24
C ALA A 141 44.19 12.28 22.35
N GLY A 142 43.90 13.47 22.89
CA GLY A 142 44.97 14.37 23.34
C GLY A 142 44.92 15.81 22.83
N ARG A 143 44.47 16.75 23.68
CA ARG A 143 45.21 17.96 24.03
C ARG A 143 44.66 18.61 25.29
#